data_AF-A0A7C1KR76-F1
#
_entry.id   AF-A0A7C1KR76-F1
#
_cell.length_a   1.000
_cell.length_b   1.000
_cell.length_c   1.000
_cell.angle_alpha   90.00
_cell.angle_beta   90.00
_cell.angle_gamma   90.00
#
_symmetry.space_group_name_H-M   'P 1'
#
loop_
_entity.id
_entity.type
_entity.pdbx_description
1 polymer ?
#
loop_
_entity_poly.entity_id
_entity_poly.type
_entity_poly.pdbx_seq_one_letter_code
_entity_poly.pdbx_strand_id
1 'polypeptide(L)' 'MPRQPRLDIPGALHHIMVRGINKTDIFRDDQDRVNFLQRLGGNIIET' A
#
# COMPACT_ATOMS: atom_id res chain seq x y z
N MET A 1 -15.58 20.90 1.36
CA MET A 1 -14.21 21.33 0.99
C MET A 1 -13.50 20.18 0.31
N PRO A 2 -12.90 20.39 -0.88
CA PRO A 2 -12.12 19.37 -1.56
C PRO A 2 -10.84 19.08 -0.77
N ARG A 3 -10.44 17.81 -0.74
CA ARG A 3 -9.17 17.41 -0.15
C ARG A 3 -8.03 17.95 -1.02
N GLN A 4 -7.00 18.53 -0.42
CA GLN A 4 -5.83 19.02 -1.17
C GLN A 4 -5.11 17.84 -1.86
N PRO A 5 -4.43 18.10 -3.00
CA PRO A 5 -3.62 17.08 -3.66
C PRO A 5 -2.51 16.59 -2.72
N ARG A 6 -2.09 15.33 -2.92
CA ARG A 6 -0.94 14.78 -2.20
C ARG A 6 0.33 15.46 -2.71
N LEU A 7 1.27 15.70 -1.80
CA LEU A 7 2.58 16.24 -2.15
C LEU A 7 3.39 15.16 -2.90
N ASP A 8 3.83 15.48 -4.10
CA ASP A 8 4.62 14.60 -4.96
C ASP A 8 6.01 15.24 -5.14
N ILE A 9 6.90 14.94 -4.19
CA ILE A 9 8.29 15.39 -4.21
C ILE A 9 9.21 14.23 -3.80
N PRO A 10 10.45 14.18 -4.30
CA PRO A 10 11.43 13.18 -3.88
C PRO A 10 11.62 13.21 -2.36
N GLY A 11 11.62 12.02 -1.73
CA GLY A 11 11.78 11.87 -0.29
C GLY A 11 10.56 12.25 0.57
N ALA A 12 9.42 12.58 -0.03
CA ALA A 12 8.18 12.75 0.74
C ALA A 12 7.76 11.43 1.41
N LEU A 13 7.35 11.50 2.67
CA LEU A 13 6.81 10.37 3.41
C LEU A 13 5.29 10.27 3.17
N HIS A 14 4.85 9.18 2.54
CA HIS A 14 3.43 8.89 2.37
C HIS A 14 2.99 7.76 3.32
N HIS A 15 1.97 8.03 4.14
CA HIS A 15 1.28 6.97 4.87
C HIS A 15 0.29 6.26 3.93
N ILE A 16 0.53 4.97 3.68
CA ILE A 16 -0.34 4.11 2.87
C ILE A 16 -1.13 3.15 3.75
N MET A 17 -2.39 2.92 3.41
CA MET A 17 -3.27 1.95 4.06
C MET A 17 -3.99 1.14 2.98
N VAL A 18 -4.17 -0.15 3.22
CA VAL A 18 -4.92 -1.07 2.34
C VAL A 18 -6.10 -1.68 3.09
N ARG A 19 -7.17 -2.01 2.36
CA ARG A 19 -8.37 -2.66 2.89
C ARG A 19 -8.80 -3.79 1.96
N GLY A 20 -9.39 -4.83 2.53
CA GLY A 20 -9.98 -5.89 1.74
C GLY A 20 -11.17 -5.39 0.93
N ILE A 21 -11.37 -6.01 -0.24
CA ILE A 21 -12.56 -5.82 -1.06
C ILE A 21 -13.77 -6.28 -0.24
N ASN A 22 -14.88 -5.53 -0.26
CA ASN A 22 -16.07 -5.88 0.51
C ASN A 22 -15.84 -6.07 2.03
N LYS A 23 -14.83 -5.38 2.60
CA LYS A 23 -14.45 -5.51 4.02
C LYS A 23 -14.02 -6.93 4.42
N THR A 24 -13.59 -7.76 3.47
CA THR A 24 -13.03 -9.07 3.79
C THR A 24 -11.63 -8.92 4.40
N ASP A 25 -11.15 -10.00 4.99
CA ASP A 25 -9.76 -10.10 5.41
C ASP A 25 -8.82 -9.94 4.21
N ILE A 26 -7.67 -9.30 4.44
CA ILE A 26 -6.64 -9.07 3.42
C ILE A 26 -5.75 -10.32 3.27
N PHE A 27 -5.54 -11.03 4.37
CA PHE A 27 -4.71 -12.23 4.44
C PHE A 27 -5.53 -13.34 5.08
N ARG A 28 -5.54 -14.52 4.48
CA ARG A 28 -6.19 -15.71 5.06
C ARG A 28 -5.22 -16.51 5.91
N ASP A 29 -3.93 -16.41 5.60
CA ASP A 29 -2.82 -17.02 6.33
C ASP A 29 -1.56 -16.15 6.30
N ASP A 30 -0.50 -16.63 6.95
CA ASP A 30 0.80 -15.94 6.97
C ASP A 30 1.50 -15.95 5.61
N GLN A 31 1.21 -16.94 4.75
CA GLN A 31 1.82 -17.05 3.44
C GLN A 31 1.30 -15.95 2.50
N ASP A 32 0.00 -15.64 2.55
CA ASP A 32 -0.61 -14.50 1.85
C ASP A 32 0.08 -13.19 2.24
N ARG A 33 0.34 -13.00 3.54
CA ARG A 33 1.04 -11.81 4.06
C ARG A 33 2.46 -11.71 3.51
N VAL A 34 3.21 -12.81 3.51
CA VAL A 34 4.58 -12.85 2.95
C VAL A 34 4.56 -12.55 1.45
N ASN A 35 3.66 -13.19 0.70
CA ASN A 35 3.51 -12.98 -0.73
C ASN A 35 3.17 -11.51 -1.06
N PHE A 36 2.29 -10.90 -0.28
CA PHE A 36 1.95 -9.49 -0.42
C PHE A 36 3.17 -8.59 -0.19
N LEU A 37 3.92 -8.79 0.89
CA LEU A 37 5.11 -7.99 1.20
C LEU A 37 6.20 -8.12 0.12
N GLN A 38 6.43 -9.34 -0.39
CA GLN A 38 7.38 -9.56 -1.49
C GLN A 38 6.96 -8.80 -2.75
N ARG A 39 5.68 -8.87 -3.13
CA ARG A 39 5.16 -8.14 -4.29
C ARG A 39 5.18 -6.64 -4.07
N LEU A 40 4.86 -6.17 -2.87
CA LEU A 40 4.89 -4.75 -2.53
C LEU A 40 6.31 -4.21 -2.68
N GLY A 41 7.30 -4.88 -2.09
CA GLY A 41 8.71 -4.49 -2.21
C GLY A 41 9.22 -4.52 -3.66
N GLY A 42 8.79 -5.48 -4.47
CA GLY A 42 9.19 -5.55 -5.89
C GLY A 42 8.55 -4.50 -6.81
N ASN A 43 7.38 -3.95 -6.43
CA ASN A 43 6.66 -2.97 -7.24
C ASN A 43 6.87 -1.52 -6.80
N ILE A 44 7.30 -1.28 -5.55
CA ILE A 44 7.70 0.06 -5.10
C ILE A 44 9.13 0.30 -5.62
N ILE A 45 9.21 0.76 -6.86
CA ILE A 45 10.44 1.24 -7.47
C ILE A 45 10.39 2.76 -7.41
N GLU A 46 11.45 3.37 -6.86
CA GLU A 46 11.64 4.83 -6.91
C GLU A 46 11.67 5.25 -8.38
N THR A 47 10.71 6.08 -8.80
CA THR A 47 10.64 6.67 -10.15
C THR A 47 11.11 8.11 -10.09
#